data_AF-A0A9D4V296-F1
#
_entry.id   AF-A0A9D4V296-F1
#
_cell.length_a   1.000
_cell.length_b   1.000
_cell.length_c   1.000
_cell.angle_alpha   90.00
_cell.angle_beta   90.00
_cell.angle_gamma   90.00
#
_symmetry.space_group_name_H-M   'P 1'
#
loop_
_entity.id
_entity.type
_entity.pdbx_description
1 polymer ?
#
loop_
_entity_poly.entity_id
_entity_poly.type
_entity_poly.pdbx_seq_one_letter_code
_entity_poly.pdbx_strand_id
1 'polypeptide(L)'
;TVLTGAALLNHLPDRPSRMFSLLVAQEGLTLQPPDLRAIVDGVKSKTLQNDYFWICDGKYIVTTISEQYFCARRVNSTAHDGEGAIIACITGFILITTYEGSLGAAAKAMAVTGLLTEYLGQHS
;
A
#
# COMPACT_ATOMS: atom_id res chain seq x y z
N THR A 1 -15.92 0.41 8.55
CA THR A 1 -14.92 0.77 7.50
C THR A 1 -14.38 -0.50 6.91
N VAL A 2 -14.17 -0.60 5.59
CA VAL A 2 -13.65 -1.85 4.95
C VAL A 2 -12.13 -2.00 5.10
N LEU A 3 -11.43 -0.89 5.32
CA LEU A 3 -10.01 -0.87 5.58
C LEU A 3 -9.72 -1.26 7.03
N THR A 4 -8.70 -2.09 7.21
CA THR A 4 -8.19 -2.51 8.53
C THR A 4 -6.98 -1.68 8.98
N GLY A 5 -6.33 -1.00 8.04
CA GLY A 5 -5.14 -0.19 8.31
C GLY A 5 -4.83 0.77 7.17
N ALA A 6 -4.13 1.85 7.48
CA ALA A 6 -3.62 2.80 6.51
C ALA A 6 -2.30 3.40 6.97
N ALA A 7 -1.40 3.68 6.03
CA ALA A 7 -0.19 4.44 6.24
C ALA A 7 0.12 5.34 5.05
N LEU A 8 0.64 6.53 5.34
CA LEU A 8 1.04 7.51 4.35
C LEU A 8 2.54 7.75 4.46
N LEU A 9 3.22 7.60 3.34
CA LEU A 9 4.65 7.82 3.20
C LEU A 9 4.90 9.02 2.32
N ASN A 10 5.84 9.87 2.73
CA ASN A 10 6.40 10.86 1.82
C ASN A 10 7.23 10.15 0.76
N HIS A 11 6.91 10.42 -0.50
CA HIS A 11 7.58 9.88 -1.66
C HIS A 11 7.76 10.98 -2.72
N LEU A 12 8.98 11.48 -2.87
CA LEU A 12 9.34 12.33 -3.99
C LEU A 12 9.95 11.46 -5.11
N PRO A 13 9.36 11.43 -6.32
CA PRO A 13 9.83 10.60 -7.43
C PRO A 13 11.32 10.78 -7.72
N ASP A 14 11.80 12.02 -7.64
CA ASP A 14 13.18 12.40 -7.96
C ASP A 14 14.15 12.26 -6.80
N ARG A 15 13.67 12.01 -5.56
CA ARG A 15 14.56 11.85 -4.41
C ARG A 15 15.04 10.41 -4.26
N PRO A 16 16.27 10.19 -3.77
CA PRO A 16 16.74 8.85 -3.44
C PRO A 16 15.76 8.14 -2.50
N SER A 17 15.46 6.87 -2.75
CA SER A 17 14.51 6.11 -1.92
C SER A 17 14.90 6.08 -0.44
N ARG A 18 16.19 6.22 -0.11
CA ARG A 18 16.64 6.40 1.29
C ARG A 18 16.07 7.62 2.02
N MET A 19 15.45 8.57 1.31
CA MET A 19 14.80 9.76 1.86
C MET A 19 13.26 9.65 1.83
N PHE A 20 12.70 8.49 2.15
CA PHE A 20 11.27 8.42 2.53
C PHE A 20 11.12 8.76 4.01
N SER A 21 9.94 9.24 4.38
CA SER A 21 9.54 9.39 5.78
C SER A 21 8.13 8.88 5.92
N LEU A 22 7.91 7.96 6.85
CA LEU A 22 6.57 7.58 7.27
C LEU A 22 5.95 8.80 7.93
N LEU A 23 4.90 9.35 7.33
CA LEU A 23 4.22 10.55 7.85
C LEU A 23 3.22 10.17 8.92
N VAL A 24 2.47 9.10 8.67
CA VAL A 24 1.48 8.56 9.61
C VAL A 24 1.22 7.10 9.29
N ALA A 25 0.99 6.31 10.34
CA ALA A 25 0.42 4.97 10.26
C ALA A 25 -0.68 4.85 11.30
N GLN A 26 -1.77 4.17 10.95
CA GLN A 26 -2.80 3.79 11.92
C GLN A 26 -2.20 2.87 12.98
N GLU A 27 -2.69 2.99 14.22
CA GLU A 27 -2.33 2.08 15.31
C GLU A 27 -2.49 0.62 14.89
N GLY A 28 -1.46 -0.20 15.13
CA GLY A 28 -1.40 -1.60 14.72
C GLY A 28 -0.72 -1.85 13.36
N LEU A 29 -0.52 -0.83 12.52
CA LEU A 29 0.22 -0.96 11.26
C LEU A 29 1.71 -0.66 11.47
N THR A 30 2.47 -1.66 11.91
CA THR A 30 3.92 -1.54 12.16
C THR A 30 4.70 -1.73 10.87
N LEU A 31 5.21 -0.64 10.30
CA LEU A 31 6.01 -0.66 9.08
C LEU A 31 7.50 -0.48 9.39
N GLN A 32 8.30 -1.52 9.15
CA GLN A 32 9.73 -1.46 9.38
C GLN A 32 10.44 -0.74 8.22
N PRO A 33 11.53 0.02 8.48
CA PRO A 33 12.25 0.74 7.43
C PRO A 33 12.71 -0.12 6.23
N PRO A 34 13.20 -1.38 6.40
CA PRO A 34 13.58 -2.23 5.27
C PRO A 34 12.40 -2.57 4.35
N ASP A 35 11.23 -2.85 4.94
CA ASP A 35 10.02 -3.21 4.18
C ASP A 35 9.48 -2.00 3.42
N LEU A 36 9.45 -0.85 4.08
CA LEU A 36 9.10 0.43 3.44
C LEU A 36 10.01 0.74 2.27
N ARG A 37 11.32 0.52 2.44
CA ARG A 37 12.29 0.74 1.37
C ARG A 37 12.01 -0.17 0.18
N ALA A 38 11.74 -1.45 0.41
CA ALA A 38 11.42 -2.39 -0.66
C ALA A 38 10.14 -1.98 -1.42
N ILE A 39 9.10 -1.52 -0.71
CA ILE A 39 7.88 -1.01 -1.33
C ILE A 39 8.17 0.25 -2.16
N VAL A 40 8.89 1.23 -1.59
CA VAL A 40 9.24 2.47 -2.29
C VAL A 40 10.09 2.18 -3.53
N ASP A 41 11.13 1.35 -3.39
CA ASP A 41 11.99 0.96 -4.51
C ASP A 41 11.16 0.28 -5.60
N GLY A 42 10.34 -0.71 -5.25
CA GLY A 42 9.49 -1.43 -6.20
C GLY A 42 8.44 -0.56 -6.90
N VAL A 43 7.86 0.42 -6.19
CA VAL A 43 6.96 1.41 -6.80
C VAL A 43 7.72 2.28 -7.81
N LYS A 44 8.87 2.82 -7.42
CA LYS A 44 9.67 3.71 -8.28
C LYS A 44 10.17 3.03 -9.54
N SER A 45 10.62 1.78 -9.42
CA SER A 45 11.10 0.99 -10.56
C SER A 45 9.97 0.32 -11.35
N LYS A 46 8.70 0.44 -10.91
CA LYS A 46 7.56 -0.30 -11.46
C LYS A 46 7.79 -1.82 -11.47
N THR A 47 8.44 -2.33 -10.43
CA THR A 47 8.76 -3.76 -10.26
C THR A 47 8.18 -4.36 -8.99
N LEU A 48 7.29 -3.66 -8.27
CA LEU A 48 6.68 -4.18 -7.04
C LEU A 48 5.98 -5.54 -7.26
N GLN A 49 5.50 -5.80 -8.47
CA GLN A 49 4.86 -7.05 -8.86
C GLN A 49 5.81 -8.23 -9.10
N ASN A 50 7.12 -7.98 -9.16
CA ASN A 50 8.09 -9.02 -9.51
C ASN A 50 8.44 -9.92 -8.32
N ASP A 51 8.21 -9.44 -7.09
CA ASP A 51 8.60 -10.13 -5.86
C ASP A 51 7.53 -9.98 -4.78
N TYR A 52 7.71 -10.75 -3.71
CA TYR A 52 6.95 -10.54 -2.48
C TYR A 52 7.47 -9.31 -1.73
N PHE A 53 6.56 -8.61 -1.08
CA PHE A 53 6.90 -7.54 -0.14
C PHE A 53 6.17 -7.75 1.19
N TRP A 54 6.60 -7.01 2.21
CA TRP A 54 6.10 -7.17 3.57
C TRP A 54 5.37 -5.91 4.04
N ILE A 55 4.24 -6.11 4.71
CA ILE A 55 3.54 -5.09 5.49
C ILE A 55 3.26 -5.74 6.84
N CYS A 56 3.81 -5.17 7.92
CA CYS A 56 3.82 -5.81 9.24
C CYS A 56 4.43 -7.23 9.15
N ASP A 57 3.70 -8.24 9.61
CA ASP A 57 4.04 -9.67 9.52
C ASP A 57 3.43 -10.36 8.28
N GLY A 58 2.74 -9.59 7.43
CA GLY A 58 2.10 -10.07 6.23
C GLY A 58 3.04 -10.06 5.04
N LYS A 59 3.13 -11.20 4.35
CA LYS A 59 3.81 -11.35 3.06
C LYS A 59 2.77 -11.16 1.96
N TYR A 60 3.01 -10.23 1.05
CA TYR A 60 2.07 -9.84 0.00
C TYR A 60 2.65 -10.09 -1.39
N ILE A 61 1.77 -10.38 -2.34
CA ILE A 61 2.07 -10.43 -3.77
C ILE A 61 1.08 -9.55 -4.54
N VAL A 62 1.58 -8.78 -5.50
CA VAL A 62 0.72 -7.97 -6.38
C VAL A 62 -0.07 -8.90 -7.30
N THR A 63 -1.39 -8.71 -7.35
CA THR A 63 -2.29 -9.47 -8.23
C THR A 63 -2.87 -8.62 -9.35
N THR A 64 -2.91 -7.30 -9.18
CA THR A 64 -3.47 -6.39 -10.18
C THR A 64 -2.72 -5.08 -10.13
N ILE A 65 -2.41 -4.53 -11.31
CA ILE A 65 -1.77 -3.24 -11.47
C ILE A 65 -2.71 -2.38 -12.31
N SER A 66 -2.89 -1.13 -11.89
CA SER A 66 -3.51 -0.06 -12.66
C SER A 66 -2.57 1.15 -12.65
N GLU A 67 -2.93 2.23 -13.35
CA GLU A 67 -2.01 3.38 -13.53
C GLU A 67 -1.41 3.94 -12.24
N GLN A 68 -2.19 3.98 -11.14
CA GLN A 68 -1.75 4.53 -9.86
C GLN A 68 -1.80 3.54 -8.70
N TYR A 69 -2.29 2.31 -8.92
CA TYR A 69 -2.55 1.36 -7.84
C TYR A 69 -1.93 0.00 -8.10
N PHE A 70 -1.30 -0.55 -7.05
CA PHE A 70 -0.97 -1.97 -6.95
C PHE A 70 -1.93 -2.61 -5.94
N CYS A 71 -2.74 -3.55 -6.41
CA CYS A 71 -3.56 -4.39 -5.55
C CYS A 71 -2.79 -5.68 -5.24
N ALA A 72 -2.70 -6.02 -3.97
CA ALA A 72 -1.94 -7.16 -3.50
C ALA A 72 -2.77 -8.04 -2.56
N ARG A 73 -2.44 -9.33 -2.53
CA ARG A 73 -3.03 -10.31 -1.61
C ARG A 73 -1.97 -10.82 -0.65
N ARG A 74 -2.37 -10.95 0.62
CA ARG A 74 -1.52 -11.57 1.63
C ARG A 74 -1.47 -13.08 1.38
N VAL A 75 -0.28 -13.64 1.23
CA VAL A 75 -0.09 -15.07 0.95
C VAL A 75 0.00 -15.93 2.20
N ASN A 76 0.36 -15.34 3.34
CA ASN A 76 0.39 -15.99 4.64
C ASN A 76 -0.80 -15.56 5.53
N SER A 77 -1.95 -15.27 4.91
CA SER A 77 -3.18 -14.90 5.62
C SER A 77 -3.71 -16.06 6.46
N THR A 78 -4.10 -15.78 7.70
CA THR A 78 -4.86 -16.70 8.56
C THR A 78 -6.36 -16.40 8.53
N ALA A 79 -6.78 -15.27 7.94
CA ALA A 79 -8.18 -14.91 7.79
C ALA A 79 -8.87 -15.84 6.77
N HIS A 80 -10.08 -16.29 7.11
CA HIS A 80 -10.88 -17.23 6.29
C HIS A 80 -11.15 -16.68 4.89
N ASP A 81 -11.49 -15.40 4.78
CA ASP A 81 -11.80 -14.74 3.50
C ASP A 81 -10.56 -14.06 2.85
N GLY A 82 -9.40 -14.23 3.48
CA GLY A 82 -8.12 -13.67 3.10
C GLY A 82 -7.93 -12.19 3.45
N GLU A 83 -6.73 -11.69 3.18
CA GLU A 83 -6.33 -10.31 3.43
C GLU A 83 -5.68 -9.71 2.19
N GLY A 84 -5.70 -8.39 2.07
CA GLY A 84 -5.04 -7.70 0.97
C GLY A 84 -4.57 -6.31 1.33
N ALA A 85 -3.84 -5.73 0.40
CA ALA A 85 -3.32 -4.38 0.49
C ALA A 85 -3.49 -3.66 -0.84
N ILE A 86 -3.64 -2.34 -0.77
CA ILE A 86 -3.66 -1.44 -1.92
C ILE A 86 -2.61 -0.38 -1.70
N ILE A 87 -1.68 -0.29 -2.65
CA ILE A 87 -0.60 0.69 -2.68
C ILE A 87 -0.95 1.70 -3.76
N ALA A 88 -1.33 2.91 -3.35
CA ALA A 88 -1.65 4.01 -4.25
C ALA A 88 -0.46 4.98 -4.32
N CYS A 89 -0.11 5.39 -5.54
CA CYS A 89 1.00 6.29 -5.81
C CYS A 89 0.44 7.63 -6.29
N ILE A 90 0.62 8.67 -5.48
CA ILE A 90 0.20 10.04 -5.79
C ILE A 90 1.39 10.98 -5.80
N THR A 91 1.21 12.18 -6.33
CA THR A 91 2.27 13.20 -6.35
C THR A 91 2.75 13.48 -4.94
N GLY A 92 3.99 13.10 -4.63
CA GLY A 92 4.60 13.35 -3.32
C GLY A 92 4.35 12.28 -2.26
N PHE A 93 3.48 11.29 -2.49
CA PHE A 93 3.15 10.29 -1.46
C PHE A 93 2.90 8.88 -1.99
N ILE A 94 3.15 7.90 -1.12
CA ILE A 94 2.66 6.53 -1.27
C ILE A 94 1.67 6.27 -0.15
N LEU A 95 0.44 5.92 -0.51
CA LEU A 95 -0.61 5.51 0.42
C LEU A 95 -0.69 3.98 0.42
N ILE A 96 -0.50 3.38 1.59
CA ILE A 96 -0.66 1.95 1.82
C ILE A 96 -1.95 1.76 2.61
N THR A 97 -2.84 0.89 2.14
CA THR A 97 -4.08 0.53 2.84
C THR A 97 -4.23 -0.97 2.89
N THR A 98 -4.73 -1.52 4.00
CA THR A 98 -4.97 -2.95 4.17
C THR A 98 -6.46 -3.24 4.37
N TYR A 99 -6.90 -4.44 4.01
CA TYR A 99 -8.28 -4.87 4.19
C TYR A 99 -8.35 -6.39 4.43
N GLU A 100 -9.43 -6.81 5.08
CA GLU A 100 -9.82 -8.21 5.20
C GLU A 100 -10.96 -8.54 4.23
N GLY A 101 -10.96 -9.76 3.70
CA GLY A 101 -12.00 -10.29 2.83
C GLY A 101 -11.55 -10.58 1.40
N SER A 102 -12.50 -11.09 0.62
CA SER A 102 -12.31 -11.56 -0.76
C SER A 102 -12.49 -10.44 -1.79
N LEU A 103 -12.90 -10.77 -3.02
CA LEU A 103 -13.03 -9.84 -4.14
C LEU A 103 -13.94 -8.63 -3.84
N GLY A 104 -15.07 -8.86 -3.15
CA GLY A 104 -16.00 -7.78 -2.81
C GLY A 104 -15.41 -6.77 -1.80
N ALA A 105 -14.57 -7.24 -0.88
CA ALA A 105 -13.86 -6.37 0.05
C ALA A 105 -12.73 -5.61 -0.67
N ALA A 106 -12.02 -6.27 -1.59
CA ALA A 106 -10.98 -5.64 -2.41
C ALA A 106 -11.52 -4.46 -3.24
N ALA A 107 -12.67 -4.63 -3.90
CA ALA A 107 -13.29 -3.57 -4.69
C ALA A 107 -13.70 -2.37 -3.81
N LYS A 108 -14.28 -2.63 -2.64
CA LYS A 108 -14.63 -1.57 -1.68
C LYS A 108 -13.39 -0.88 -1.13
N ALA A 109 -12.35 -1.63 -0.77
CA ALA A 109 -11.09 -1.07 -0.31
C ALA A 109 -10.49 -0.15 -1.38
N MET A 110 -10.49 -0.58 -2.65
CA MET A 110 -10.00 0.24 -3.77
C MET A 110 -10.77 1.54 -3.92
N ALA A 111 -12.10 1.50 -3.80
CA ALA A 111 -12.92 2.70 -3.85
C ALA A 111 -12.60 3.67 -2.70
N VAL A 112 -12.45 3.18 -1.46
CA VAL A 112 -12.10 4.03 -0.30
C VAL A 112 -10.68 4.60 -0.45
N THR A 113 -9.71 3.79 -0.87
CA THR A 113 -8.33 4.23 -1.11
C THR A 113 -8.27 5.27 -2.23
N GLY A 114 -9.11 5.14 -3.26
CA GLY A 114 -9.26 6.14 -4.32
C GLY A 114 -9.78 7.48 -3.81
N LEU A 115 -10.80 7.48 -2.96
CA LEU A 115 -11.29 8.72 -2.34
C LEU A 115 -10.23 9.42 -1.48
N LEU A 116 -9.43 8.65 -0.72
CA LEU A 116 -8.31 9.19 0.07
C LEU A 116 -7.21 9.78 -0.83
N THR A 117 -6.91 9.09 -1.92
CA THR A 117 -5.94 9.51 -2.94
C THR A 117 -6.36 10.84 -3.58
N GLU A 118 -7.63 10.97 -3.96
CA GLU A 118 -8.19 12.21 -4.51
C GLU A 118 -8.13 13.37 -3.50
N TYR A 119 -8.52 13.11 -2.24
CA TYR A 119 -8.46 14.11 -1.18
C TYR A 119 -7.03 14.62 -0.94
N LEU A 120 -6.05 13.71 -0.88
CA LEU A 120 -4.65 14.07 -0.71
C LEU A 120 -4.11 14.84 -1.92
N GLY A 121 -4.49 14.46 -3.15
CA GLY A 121 -4.07 15.16 -4.37
C GLY A 121 -4.63 16.57 -4.53
N GLN A 122 -5.78 16.87 -3.90
CA GLN A 122 -6.34 18.23 -3.86
C GLN A 122 -5.60 19.18 -2.91
N HIS A 123 -4.81 18.62 -1.98
CA HIS A 123 -4.14 19.35 -0.90
C HIS A 123 -2.61 19.21 -0.90
N SER A 124 -2.05 18.64 -1.97
CA SER A 124 -0.60 18.44 -2.20
C SER A 124 0.04 19.52 -3.07
#